data_AF-A0A9J6NXC9-F1
#
_entry.id   AF-A0A9J6NXC9-F1
#
_cell.length_a   1.000
_cell.length_b   1.000
_cell.length_c   1.000
_cell.angle_alpha   90.00
_cell.angle_beta   90.00
_cell.angle_gamma   90.00
#
_symmetry.space_group_name_H-M   'P 1'
#
loop_
_entity.id
_entity.type
_entity.pdbx_description
1 polymer ?
#
loop_
_entity_poly.entity_id
_entity_poly.type
_entity_poly.pdbx_seq_one_letter_code
_entity_poly.pdbx_strand_id
1 'polypeptide(L)'
;MRKGKLISIGLCCFIFLSSVIFHYVRLTNGEKKAPTETWSKSLKLSEGNSRSEPAICRIDGELISVFAKNENIEIIKFTDLGEISKKSVIAEGKDIRNIRVVPKVDNLKVMYTELVGDKRKLSLLTLDKKFNIINTVEIFDVIDAEFLNEDKLCILKKKGIGIADWSGEIEAYFESDNLGKIEVIESDGRYFMVALKNSGELLSSLYKLGDKTLKFVEFERINLSSFNSLSEIYLGENEEQFYVLLEMYYKSKYAGIDMIIYSKRDGNVIKSKIDLSNKNKMRDFTKINNKGEFLCSIQRVVGKKRVEYDIARVYLKGSEIEEIEYITKSATQSRYPQYLENTIIFMEEKDSKKANLALLSTMDEVKLMVNNKLNNHEKSYVFSEIFNFIVYSIIFSFFLGWVWMVFGMFVFIGITIYNDRIHDKKKKARIFFLGCCIMTLFKNYEVYGLFYVKANELMTGAMNNEILGMGISVLISIVTSIAAYIGYKDDCESIPFLKFIIWFIPDVVLTMMFLYPYIII
;
A
#
# COMPACT_ATOMS: atom_id res chain seq x y z
N MET A 1 22.11 -14.85 47.14
CA MET A 1 21.02 -15.60 46.46
C MET A 1 21.49 -17.02 46.15
N ARG A 2 20.69 -18.06 46.44
CA ARG A 2 21.03 -19.46 46.10
C ARG A 2 21.06 -19.65 44.57
N LYS A 3 22.00 -20.47 44.06
CA LYS A 3 22.23 -20.73 42.62
C LYS A 3 20.96 -21.04 41.83
N GLY A 4 20.02 -21.80 42.39
CA GLY A 4 18.75 -22.16 41.73
C GLY A 4 17.85 -20.97 41.39
N LYS A 5 17.77 -19.95 42.26
CA LYS A 5 16.98 -18.73 41.99
C LYS A 5 17.58 -17.92 40.84
N LEU A 6 18.90 -17.79 40.80
CA LEU A 6 19.60 -17.08 39.72
C LEU A 6 19.39 -17.77 38.36
N ILE A 7 19.40 -19.11 38.34
CA ILE A 7 19.11 -19.89 37.13
C ILE A 7 17.68 -19.62 36.65
N SER A 8 16.69 -19.65 37.55
CA SER A 8 15.29 -19.36 37.18
C SER A 8 15.07 -17.93 36.69
N ILE A 9 15.68 -16.92 37.32
CA ILE A 9 15.65 -15.53 36.82
C ILE A 9 16.28 -15.48 35.42
N GLY A 10 17.45 -16.09 35.25
CA GLY A 10 18.14 -16.16 33.97
C GLY A 10 17.29 -16.81 32.87
N LEU A 11 16.56 -17.88 33.18
CA LEU A 11 15.63 -18.54 32.25
C LEU A 11 14.44 -17.66 31.90
N CYS A 12 13.83 -16.97 32.87
CA CYS A 12 12.75 -16.01 32.58
C CYS A 12 13.23 -14.85 31.70
N CYS A 13 14.42 -14.30 31.98
CA CYS A 13 15.05 -13.27 31.14
C CYS A 13 15.36 -13.79 29.74
N PHE A 14 15.81 -15.04 29.62
CA PHE A 14 16.05 -15.69 28.33
C PHE A 14 14.75 -15.83 27.53
N ILE A 15 13.67 -16.33 28.13
CA ILE A 15 12.35 -16.45 27.47
C ILE A 15 11.85 -15.08 27.01
N PHE A 16 11.99 -14.05 27.87
CA PHE A 16 11.64 -12.67 27.53
C PHE A 16 12.43 -12.18 26.30
N LEU A 17 13.75 -12.29 26.34
CA LEU A 17 14.63 -11.86 25.25
C LEU A 17 14.35 -12.63 23.96
N SER A 18 14.16 -13.95 24.05
CA SER A 18 13.81 -14.79 22.90
C SER A 18 12.48 -14.38 22.27
N SER A 19 11.47 -14.06 23.08
CA SER A 19 10.18 -13.55 22.58
C SER A 19 10.36 -12.23 21.83
N VAL A 20 11.07 -11.26 22.44
CA VAL A 20 11.34 -9.95 21.81
C VAL A 20 12.14 -10.11 20.52
N ILE A 21 13.19 -10.94 20.51
CA ILE A 21 14.01 -11.19 19.32
C ILE A 21 13.18 -11.87 18.23
N PHE A 22 12.36 -12.86 18.58
CA PHE A 22 11.51 -13.56 17.62
C PHE A 22 10.51 -12.61 16.94
N HIS A 23 9.86 -11.75 17.71
CA HIS A 23 8.96 -10.72 17.17
C HIS A 23 9.71 -9.66 16.34
N TYR A 24 10.90 -9.23 16.80
CA TYR A 24 11.75 -8.32 16.03
C TYR A 24 12.12 -8.90 14.66
N VAL A 25 12.55 -10.17 14.62
CA VAL A 25 12.91 -10.86 13.38
C VAL A 25 11.69 -11.03 12.48
N ARG A 26 10.54 -11.43 13.02
CA ARG A 26 9.29 -11.56 12.26
C ARG A 26 8.87 -10.23 11.62
N LEU A 27 8.78 -9.17 12.41
CA LEU A 27 8.39 -7.84 11.94
C LEU A 27 9.39 -7.31 10.91
N THR A 28 10.69 -7.45 11.18
CA THR A 28 11.75 -7.06 10.25
C THR A 28 11.66 -7.81 8.92
N ASN A 29 11.41 -9.12 8.95
CA ASN A 29 11.29 -9.92 7.73
C ASN A 29 10.03 -9.58 6.94
N GLY A 30 8.92 -9.28 7.62
CA GLY A 30 7.68 -8.83 6.98
C GLY A 30 7.77 -7.41 6.41
N GLU A 31 8.54 -6.52 7.04
CA GLU A 31 8.78 -5.18 6.50
C GLU A 31 9.87 -5.16 5.43
N LYS A 32 10.82 -6.11 5.40
CA LYS A 32 11.90 -6.15 4.39
C LYS A 32 11.44 -6.44 2.96
N LYS A 33 10.28 -7.08 2.77
CA LYS A 33 9.78 -7.48 1.46
C LYS A 33 8.63 -6.57 0.99
N ALA A 34 8.45 -6.49 -0.33
CA ALA A 34 7.19 -6.00 -0.90
C ALA A 34 6.06 -7.00 -0.59
N PRO A 35 4.78 -6.62 -0.74
CA PRO A 35 3.67 -7.56 -0.54
C PRO A 35 3.68 -8.73 -1.53
N THR A 36 4.28 -8.55 -2.71
CA THR A 36 4.44 -9.58 -3.75
C THR A 36 5.89 -10.04 -3.84
N GLU A 37 6.09 -11.26 -4.31
CA GLU A 37 7.43 -11.78 -4.63
C GLU A 37 7.94 -11.26 -5.98
N THR A 38 7.03 -10.81 -6.85
CA THR A 38 7.31 -10.31 -8.20
C THR A 38 8.06 -8.99 -8.19
N TRP A 39 7.68 -8.06 -7.30
CA TRP A 39 8.16 -6.68 -7.32
C TRP A 39 9.18 -6.38 -6.22
N SER A 40 10.09 -5.44 -6.50
CA SER A 40 10.93 -4.82 -5.47
C SER A 40 10.10 -3.93 -4.56
N LYS A 41 10.68 -3.56 -3.41
CA LYS A 41 10.29 -2.39 -2.65
C LYS A 41 10.51 -1.11 -3.45
N SER A 42 9.82 -0.05 -3.03
CA SER A 42 9.99 1.27 -3.60
C SER A 42 11.39 1.84 -3.32
N LEU A 43 12.05 2.29 -4.37
CA LEU A 43 13.31 3.03 -4.33
C LEU A 43 13.04 4.50 -4.63
N LYS A 44 13.44 5.39 -3.73
CA LYS A 44 13.35 6.84 -3.97
C LYS A 44 14.41 7.29 -4.98
N LEU A 45 13.98 7.94 -6.06
CA LEU A 45 14.85 8.51 -7.09
C LEU A 45 15.06 10.04 -6.92
N SER A 46 13.97 10.77 -6.66
CA SER A 46 14.01 12.24 -6.53
C SER A 46 12.85 12.77 -5.67
N GLU A 47 12.74 14.09 -5.57
CA GLU A 47 11.62 14.82 -4.96
C GLU A 47 10.99 15.72 -6.02
N GLY A 48 9.67 15.65 -6.18
CA GLY A 48 8.86 16.37 -7.16
C GLY A 48 7.56 16.91 -6.56
N ASN A 49 6.67 17.39 -7.43
CA ASN A 49 5.35 17.91 -7.07
C ASN A 49 4.34 16.76 -6.90
N SER A 50 3.55 16.79 -5.82
CA SER A 50 2.54 15.75 -5.54
C SER A 50 1.34 15.74 -6.49
N ARG A 51 1.12 16.80 -7.26
CA ARG A 51 -0.06 16.96 -8.14
C ARG A 51 0.21 16.68 -9.61
N SER A 52 1.43 16.34 -9.97
CA SER A 52 1.84 16.13 -11.35
C SER A 52 2.19 14.66 -11.53
N GLU A 53 1.59 14.03 -12.53
CA GLU A 53 1.96 12.68 -12.93
C GLU A 53 3.38 12.67 -13.51
N PRO A 54 4.20 11.67 -13.15
CA PRO A 54 5.46 11.48 -13.83
C PRO A 54 5.22 10.78 -15.17
N ALA A 55 6.21 10.80 -16.04
CA ALA A 55 6.24 9.99 -17.26
C ALA A 55 7.53 9.16 -17.28
N ILE A 56 7.51 8.01 -17.97
CA ILE A 56 8.66 7.12 -18.13
C ILE A 56 8.80 6.66 -19.58
N CYS A 57 10.04 6.54 -20.05
CA CYS A 57 10.39 5.90 -21.33
C CYS A 57 11.78 5.26 -21.26
N ARG A 58 12.18 4.59 -22.33
CA ARG A 58 13.53 4.02 -22.51
C ARG A 58 14.18 4.62 -23.75
N ILE A 59 15.44 5.06 -23.63
CA ILE A 59 16.28 5.51 -24.75
C ILE A 59 17.64 4.82 -24.63
N ASP A 60 18.11 4.19 -25.71
CA ASP A 60 19.41 3.51 -25.76
C ASP A 60 19.63 2.50 -24.59
N GLY A 61 18.55 1.84 -24.15
CA GLY A 61 18.57 0.86 -23.05
C GLY A 61 18.37 1.45 -21.66
N GLU A 62 18.52 2.77 -21.49
CA GLU A 62 18.43 3.46 -20.20
C GLU A 62 17.03 4.03 -19.95
N LEU A 63 16.60 4.00 -18.68
CA LEU A 63 15.30 4.53 -18.28
C LEU A 63 15.37 6.04 -18.06
N ILE A 64 14.34 6.72 -18.51
CA ILE A 64 14.21 8.17 -18.35
C ILE A 64 12.86 8.45 -17.74
N SER A 65 12.85 9.24 -16.66
CA SER A 65 11.63 9.77 -16.07
C SER A 65 11.61 11.29 -16.14
N VAL A 66 10.44 11.82 -16.47
CA VAL A 66 10.15 13.24 -16.55
C VAL A 66 9.06 13.57 -15.53
N PHE A 67 9.25 14.58 -14.70
CA PHE A 67 8.28 14.96 -13.67
C PHE A 67 8.40 16.44 -13.30
N ALA A 68 7.33 17.02 -12.77
CA ALA A 68 7.35 18.39 -12.30
C ALA A 68 8.02 18.51 -10.93
N LYS A 69 8.80 19.56 -10.75
CA LYS A 69 9.30 19.99 -9.44
C LYS A 69 9.31 21.51 -9.38
N ASN A 70 8.45 22.05 -8.53
CA ASN A 70 8.15 23.49 -8.49
C ASN A 70 7.71 23.97 -9.89
N GLU A 71 8.43 24.95 -10.45
CA GLU A 71 8.20 25.52 -11.79
C GLU A 71 9.19 24.93 -12.82
N ASN A 72 9.72 23.73 -12.58
CA ASN A 72 10.65 23.05 -13.49
C ASN A 72 10.11 21.69 -13.92
N ILE A 73 10.48 21.27 -15.12
CA ILE A 73 10.44 19.89 -15.59
C ILE A 73 11.80 19.25 -15.28
N GLU A 74 11.84 18.32 -14.34
CA GLU A 74 13.03 17.51 -14.08
C GLU A 74 13.02 16.27 -14.98
N ILE A 75 14.17 16.02 -15.61
CA ILE A 75 14.45 14.83 -16.40
C ILE A 75 15.56 14.09 -15.67
N ILE A 76 15.24 12.88 -15.23
CA ILE A 76 16.21 11.98 -14.64
C ILE A 76 16.43 10.83 -15.58
N LYS A 77 17.70 10.51 -15.79
CA LYS A 77 18.11 9.31 -16.49
C LYS A 77 18.68 8.37 -15.44
N PHE A 78 18.17 7.16 -15.41
CA PHE A 78 18.58 6.16 -14.46
C PHE A 78 18.72 4.77 -15.07
N THR A 79 19.63 3.99 -14.51
CA THR A 79 19.68 2.55 -14.80
C THR A 79 18.62 1.84 -13.96
N ASP A 80 18.34 0.59 -14.30
CA ASP A 80 17.49 -0.27 -13.46
C ASP A 80 18.04 -0.34 -12.01
N LEU A 81 19.36 -0.18 -11.82
CA LEU A 81 20.04 -0.13 -10.52
C LEU A 81 19.93 1.23 -9.79
N GLY A 82 19.33 2.24 -10.41
CA GLY A 82 19.09 3.55 -9.80
C GLY A 82 20.28 4.51 -9.80
N GLU A 83 21.29 4.31 -10.65
CA GLU A 83 22.34 5.33 -10.87
C GLU A 83 21.75 6.51 -11.63
N ILE A 84 21.92 7.75 -11.13
CA ILE A 84 21.12 8.89 -11.62
C ILE A 84 22.00 9.99 -12.22
N SER A 85 21.67 10.39 -13.45
CA SER A 85 22.04 11.71 -13.97
C SER A 85 20.79 12.59 -14.07
N LYS A 86 20.92 13.87 -13.69
CA LYS A 86 19.78 14.79 -13.57
C LYS A 86 19.97 16.01 -14.46
N LYS A 87 18.89 16.42 -15.10
CA LYS A 87 18.81 17.70 -15.80
C LYS A 87 17.45 18.34 -15.54
N SER A 88 17.42 19.66 -15.53
CA SER A 88 16.20 20.43 -15.29
C SER A 88 15.99 21.40 -16.43
N VAL A 89 14.74 21.50 -16.86
CA VAL A 89 14.24 22.51 -17.80
C VAL A 89 13.30 23.42 -17.02
N ILE A 90 13.47 24.73 -17.16
CA ILE A 90 12.61 25.72 -16.50
C ILE A 90 11.30 25.82 -17.28
N ALA A 91 10.17 25.69 -16.59
CA ALA A 91 8.85 25.98 -17.15
C ALA A 91 8.50 27.45 -16.89
N GLU A 92 7.61 28.02 -17.71
CA GLU A 92 7.25 29.44 -17.59
C GLU A 92 6.10 29.67 -16.61
N GLY A 93 5.24 28.66 -16.43
CA GLY A 93 4.01 28.72 -15.68
C GLY A 93 4.03 27.92 -14.38
N LYS A 94 2.85 27.83 -13.78
CA LYS A 94 2.60 27.06 -12.55
C LYS A 94 1.64 25.90 -12.83
N ASP A 95 1.46 25.01 -11.86
CA ASP A 95 0.51 23.89 -11.95
C ASP A 95 0.75 22.99 -13.18
N ILE A 96 2.00 22.55 -13.34
CA ILE A 96 2.42 21.65 -14.42
C ILE A 96 1.70 20.30 -14.28
N ARG A 97 1.00 19.87 -15.33
CA ARG A 97 0.21 18.62 -15.41
C ARG A 97 0.32 17.97 -16.79
N ASN A 98 -0.22 16.76 -16.94
CA ASN A 98 -0.23 16.02 -18.20
C ASN A 98 1.16 15.90 -18.82
N ILE A 99 2.12 15.49 -18.00
CA ILE A 99 3.48 15.23 -18.47
C ILE A 99 3.45 13.91 -19.22
N ARG A 100 3.90 13.95 -20.47
CA ARG A 100 4.06 12.77 -21.31
C ARG A 100 5.37 12.85 -22.07
N VAL A 101 5.92 11.69 -22.42
CA VAL A 101 7.23 11.57 -23.04
C VAL A 101 7.20 10.55 -24.18
N VAL A 102 7.81 10.92 -25.30
CA VAL A 102 7.95 10.04 -26.48
C VAL A 102 9.43 9.94 -26.84
N PRO A 103 10.04 8.75 -26.70
CA PRO A 103 11.41 8.54 -27.15
C PRO A 103 11.46 8.46 -28.69
N LYS A 104 12.45 9.12 -29.30
CA LYS A 104 12.83 8.94 -30.71
C LYS A 104 14.32 8.60 -30.78
N VAL A 105 14.77 8.13 -31.94
CA VAL A 105 16.16 7.65 -32.13
C VAL A 105 17.22 8.69 -31.74
N ASP A 106 16.99 9.96 -32.09
CA ASP A 106 17.98 11.05 -31.90
C ASP A 106 17.55 12.14 -30.91
N ASN A 107 16.29 12.10 -30.45
CA ASN A 107 15.75 13.11 -29.56
C ASN A 107 14.71 12.54 -28.60
N LEU A 108 14.39 13.33 -27.58
CA LEU A 108 13.32 13.06 -26.64
C LEU A 108 12.27 14.15 -26.80
N LYS A 109 11.03 13.75 -27.04
CA LYS A 109 9.91 14.69 -27.09
C LYS A 109 9.16 14.68 -25.76
N VAL A 110 8.92 15.85 -25.20
CA VAL A 110 8.24 16.04 -23.91
C VAL A 110 7.04 16.94 -24.11
N MET A 111 5.88 16.50 -23.65
CA MET A 111 4.65 17.28 -23.61
C MET A 111 4.28 17.56 -22.16
N TYR A 112 3.85 18.78 -21.87
CA TYR A 112 3.21 19.11 -20.60
C TYR A 112 2.26 20.30 -20.76
N THR A 113 1.29 20.38 -19.86
CA THR A 113 0.40 21.54 -19.73
C THR A 113 0.79 22.36 -18.51
N GLU A 114 0.67 23.68 -18.63
CA GLU A 114 0.94 24.62 -17.53
C GLU A 114 -0.07 25.77 -17.53
N LEU A 115 -0.26 26.38 -16.36
CA LEU A 115 -1.11 27.55 -16.20
C LEU A 115 -0.26 28.84 -16.29
N VAL A 116 -0.56 29.67 -17.28
CA VAL A 116 0.06 30.98 -17.51
C VAL A 116 -1.03 32.06 -17.40
N GLY A 117 -1.06 32.77 -16.27
CA GLY A 117 -2.19 33.62 -15.91
C GLY A 117 -3.47 32.78 -15.70
N ASP A 118 -4.53 33.10 -16.42
CA ASP A 118 -5.81 32.36 -16.37
C ASP A 118 -5.97 31.37 -17.54
N LYS A 119 -4.95 31.23 -18.38
CA LYS A 119 -4.97 30.39 -19.57
C LYS A 119 -4.05 29.18 -19.40
N ARG A 120 -4.51 28.03 -19.86
CA ARG A 120 -3.69 26.82 -19.92
C ARG A 120 -2.98 26.75 -21.27
N LYS A 121 -1.67 26.50 -21.20
CA LYS A 121 -0.73 26.41 -22.31
C LYS A 121 -0.26 24.96 -22.41
N LEU A 122 -0.19 24.44 -23.63
CA LEU A 122 0.46 23.18 -23.95
C LEU A 122 1.85 23.49 -24.49
N SER A 123 2.86 22.89 -23.88
CA SER A 123 4.26 23.06 -24.23
C SER A 123 4.80 21.75 -24.80
N LEU A 124 5.33 21.81 -26.02
CA LEU A 124 5.90 20.69 -26.75
C LEU A 124 7.41 20.93 -26.90
N LEU A 125 8.21 20.18 -26.18
CA LEU A 125 9.67 20.28 -26.20
C LEU A 125 10.27 19.15 -27.02
N THR A 126 11.25 19.48 -27.85
CA THR A 126 12.16 18.49 -28.45
C THR A 126 13.55 18.67 -27.84
N LEU A 127 14.09 17.61 -27.27
CA LEU A 127 15.35 17.61 -26.56
C LEU A 127 16.38 16.71 -27.24
N ASP A 128 17.66 17.10 -27.26
CA ASP A 128 18.74 16.24 -27.76
C ASP A 128 19.03 15.05 -26.81
N LYS A 129 19.93 14.14 -27.20
CA LYS A 129 20.37 13.02 -26.34
C LYS A 129 21.00 13.44 -25.01
N LYS A 130 21.40 14.71 -24.86
CA LYS A 130 21.92 15.30 -23.63
C LYS A 130 20.84 16.11 -22.88
N PHE A 131 19.58 16.00 -23.29
CA PHE A 131 18.42 16.74 -22.81
C PHE A 131 18.55 18.27 -22.89
N ASN A 132 19.32 18.80 -23.85
CA ASN A 132 19.25 20.23 -24.21
C ASN A 132 18.03 20.48 -25.10
N ILE A 133 17.40 21.63 -24.94
CA ILE A 133 16.26 22.03 -25.78
C ILE A 133 16.77 22.30 -27.20
N ILE A 134 16.23 21.57 -28.17
CA ILE A 134 16.41 21.81 -29.62
C ILE A 134 15.30 22.74 -30.11
N ASN A 135 14.06 22.48 -29.71
CA ASN A 135 12.89 23.22 -30.15
C ASN A 135 11.82 23.25 -29.06
N THR A 136 11.05 24.35 -29.04
CA THR A 136 9.88 24.54 -28.19
C THR A 136 8.73 25.04 -29.05
N VAL A 137 7.60 24.35 -28.99
CA VAL A 137 6.35 24.78 -29.60
C VAL A 137 5.32 24.98 -28.50
N GLU A 138 4.59 26.08 -28.57
CA GLU A 138 3.60 26.45 -27.56
C GLU A 138 2.23 26.63 -28.19
N ILE A 139 1.21 26.05 -27.56
CA ILE A 139 -0.18 26.12 -28.01
C ILE A 139 -1.02 26.64 -26.86
N PHE A 140 -1.64 27.79 -27.07
CA PHE A 140 -2.47 28.47 -26.07
C PHE A 140 -3.94 28.04 -26.15
N ASP A 141 -4.68 28.35 -25.08
CA ASP A 141 -6.11 28.09 -24.93
C ASP A 141 -6.45 26.59 -25.04
N VAL A 142 -5.54 25.73 -24.54
CA VAL A 142 -5.69 24.28 -24.46
C VAL A 142 -6.37 23.91 -23.15
N ILE A 143 -7.43 23.12 -23.23
CA ILE A 143 -8.13 22.58 -22.05
C ILE A 143 -7.41 21.31 -21.58
N ASP A 144 -7.15 20.41 -22.52
CA ASP A 144 -6.53 19.10 -22.29
C ASP A 144 -5.81 18.62 -23.57
N ALA A 145 -4.93 17.63 -23.46
CA ALA A 145 -4.24 17.07 -24.62
C ALA A 145 -3.77 15.63 -24.39
N GLU A 146 -3.95 14.75 -25.37
CA GLU A 146 -3.52 13.36 -25.26
C GLU A 146 -2.75 12.91 -26.50
N PHE A 147 -1.82 11.96 -26.34
CA PHE A 147 -1.17 11.36 -27.49
C PHE A 147 -2.13 10.42 -28.22
N LEU A 148 -2.11 10.52 -29.55
CA LEU A 148 -2.66 9.47 -30.39
C LEU A 148 -1.57 8.42 -30.61
N ASN A 149 -0.42 8.88 -31.08
CA ASN A 149 0.76 8.05 -31.28
C ASN A 149 2.02 8.90 -31.08
N GLU A 150 3.17 8.35 -31.49
CA GLU A 150 4.45 9.02 -31.31
C GLU A 150 4.60 10.35 -32.07
N ASP A 151 3.77 10.61 -33.09
CA ASP A 151 3.89 11.76 -33.98
C ASP A 151 2.66 12.69 -33.96
N LYS A 152 1.54 12.22 -33.44
CA LYS A 152 0.26 12.93 -33.44
C LYS A 152 -0.31 13.04 -32.03
N LEU A 153 -0.88 14.20 -31.74
CA LEU A 153 -1.60 14.47 -30.51
C LEU A 153 -3.00 15.01 -30.80
N CYS A 154 -3.89 14.75 -29.86
CA CYS A 154 -5.24 15.26 -29.80
C CYS A 154 -5.28 16.42 -28.81
N ILE A 155 -5.60 17.62 -29.29
CA ILE A 155 -5.65 18.85 -28.48
C ILE A 155 -7.10 19.25 -28.29
N LEU A 156 -7.53 19.30 -27.04
CA LEU A 156 -8.84 19.81 -26.68
C LEU A 156 -8.80 21.33 -26.50
N LYS A 157 -9.65 22.03 -27.26
CA LYS A 157 -9.87 23.48 -27.15
C LYS A 157 -11.34 23.76 -26.84
N LYS A 158 -11.65 25.00 -26.45
CA LYS A 158 -13.02 25.43 -26.09
C LYS A 158 -14.08 25.15 -27.17
N LYS A 159 -13.69 25.18 -28.45
CA LYS A 159 -14.59 25.04 -29.61
C LYS A 159 -14.45 23.70 -30.33
N GLY A 160 -13.76 22.72 -29.75
CA GLY A 160 -13.59 21.43 -30.40
C GLY A 160 -12.23 20.79 -30.17
N ILE A 161 -11.97 19.76 -30.97
CA ILE A 161 -10.80 18.89 -30.87
C ILE A 161 -9.96 19.05 -32.13
N GLY A 162 -8.68 19.37 -31.97
CA GLY A 162 -7.70 19.41 -33.06
C GLY A 162 -6.77 18.20 -33.02
N ILE A 163 -6.51 17.61 -34.18
CA ILE A 163 -5.44 16.64 -34.36
C ILE A 163 -4.23 17.41 -34.87
N ALA A 164 -3.16 17.39 -34.10
CA ALA A 164 -1.95 18.14 -34.40
C ALA A 164 -0.72 17.24 -34.39
N ASP A 165 0.35 17.74 -34.97
CA ASP A 165 1.68 17.17 -34.80
C ASP A 165 2.53 17.96 -33.81
N TRP A 166 3.79 17.55 -33.67
CA TRP A 166 4.75 18.19 -32.77
C TRP A 166 5.18 19.60 -33.18
N SER A 167 4.87 20.04 -34.41
CA SER A 167 5.05 21.43 -34.85
C SER A 167 3.89 22.33 -34.39
N GLY A 168 2.81 21.73 -33.90
CA GLY A 168 1.58 22.41 -33.50
C GLY A 168 0.63 22.71 -34.66
N GLU A 169 0.98 22.28 -35.88
CA GLU A 169 0.10 22.37 -37.04
C GLU A 169 -1.11 21.44 -36.85
N ILE A 170 -2.32 21.98 -37.03
CA ILE A 170 -3.57 21.24 -36.89
C ILE A 170 -3.96 20.68 -38.26
N GLU A 171 -3.94 19.37 -38.41
CA GLU A 171 -4.28 18.66 -39.66
C GLU A 171 -5.78 18.44 -39.81
N ALA A 172 -6.48 18.24 -38.70
CA ALA A 172 -7.92 18.05 -38.67
C ALA A 172 -8.49 18.76 -37.44
N TYR A 173 -9.64 19.40 -37.60
CA TYR A 173 -10.33 20.06 -36.51
C TYR A 173 -11.81 19.70 -36.53
N PHE A 174 -12.32 19.31 -35.37
CA PHE A 174 -13.67 18.84 -35.19
C PHE A 174 -14.40 19.76 -34.23
N GLU A 175 -15.38 20.50 -34.74
CA GLU A 175 -16.16 21.44 -33.95
C GLU A 175 -17.02 20.70 -32.92
N SER A 176 -16.90 21.13 -31.67
CA SER A 176 -17.73 20.63 -30.58
C SER A 176 -17.73 21.64 -29.45
N ASP A 177 -18.91 21.95 -28.91
CA ASP A 177 -19.04 22.97 -27.88
C ASP A 177 -18.96 22.37 -26.47
N ASN A 178 -18.30 23.11 -25.58
CA ASN A 178 -18.29 22.88 -24.12
C ASN A 178 -17.68 21.54 -23.67
N LEU A 179 -16.71 21.01 -24.40
CA LEU A 179 -15.89 19.90 -23.94
C LEU A 179 -14.93 20.34 -22.82
N GLY A 180 -14.80 19.50 -21.79
CA GLY A 180 -13.98 19.76 -20.60
C GLY A 180 -12.83 18.78 -20.39
N LYS A 181 -12.90 17.56 -20.94
CA LYS A 181 -11.86 16.55 -20.83
C LYS A 181 -11.90 15.59 -22.01
N ILE A 182 -10.77 15.01 -22.38
CA ILE A 182 -10.66 13.94 -23.38
C ILE A 182 -9.66 12.87 -22.91
N GLU A 183 -9.94 11.62 -23.23
CA GLU A 183 -9.01 10.50 -23.06
C GLU A 183 -9.03 9.68 -24.36
N VAL A 184 -7.87 9.14 -24.76
CA VAL A 184 -7.73 8.38 -26.01
C VAL A 184 -6.90 7.13 -25.81
N ILE A 185 -7.29 6.05 -26.50
CA ILE A 185 -6.53 4.80 -26.56
C ILE A 185 -6.45 4.28 -27.99
N GLU A 186 -5.27 3.83 -28.41
CA GLU A 186 -5.08 3.14 -29.69
C GLU A 186 -5.44 1.65 -29.58
N SER A 187 -6.23 1.14 -30.53
CA SER A 187 -6.55 -0.27 -30.70
C SER A 187 -6.67 -0.60 -32.19
N ASP A 188 -5.89 -1.57 -32.65
CA ASP A 188 -5.98 -2.13 -34.02
C ASP A 188 -5.93 -1.05 -35.12
N GLY A 189 -5.06 -0.04 -34.96
CA GLY A 189 -4.90 1.07 -35.90
C GLY A 189 -6.06 2.07 -35.93
N ARG A 190 -6.95 2.03 -34.93
CA ARG A 190 -8.01 3.01 -34.67
C ARG A 190 -7.82 3.60 -33.26
N TYR A 191 -8.42 4.76 -33.03
CA TYR A 191 -8.38 5.48 -31.76
C TYR A 191 -9.77 5.50 -31.17
N PHE A 192 -9.94 4.91 -29.99
CA PHE A 192 -11.16 5.09 -29.21
C PHE A 192 -11.00 6.32 -28.33
N MET A 193 -11.85 7.31 -28.58
CA MET A 193 -11.82 8.62 -27.91
C MET A 193 -13.04 8.76 -27.03
N VAL A 194 -12.85 9.18 -25.79
CA VAL A 194 -13.93 9.52 -24.87
C VAL A 194 -13.76 10.97 -24.46
N ALA A 195 -14.81 11.76 -24.59
CA ALA A 195 -14.81 13.17 -24.20
C ALA A 195 -15.96 13.46 -23.24
N LEU A 196 -15.71 14.31 -22.24
CA LEU A 196 -16.73 14.80 -21.32
C LEU A 196 -17.08 16.25 -21.66
N LYS A 197 -18.36 16.55 -21.84
CA LYS A 197 -18.87 17.92 -21.84
C LYS A 197 -19.03 18.45 -20.42
N ASN A 198 -18.86 19.75 -20.25
CA ASN A 198 -19.14 20.46 -18.99
C ASN A 198 -20.60 20.32 -18.52
N SER A 199 -21.53 19.95 -19.42
CA SER A 199 -22.93 19.61 -19.08
C SER A 199 -23.11 18.22 -18.44
N GLY A 200 -22.05 17.41 -18.39
CA GLY A 200 -22.03 16.04 -17.88
C GLY A 200 -22.24 14.96 -18.94
N GLU A 201 -22.49 15.32 -20.19
CA GLU A 201 -22.61 14.36 -21.30
C GLU A 201 -21.24 13.75 -21.61
N LEU A 202 -21.16 12.41 -21.58
CA LEU A 202 -20.04 11.67 -22.10
C LEU A 202 -20.30 11.30 -23.56
N LEU A 203 -19.28 11.52 -24.37
CA LEU A 203 -19.25 11.26 -25.79
C LEU A 203 -18.18 10.22 -26.08
N SER A 204 -18.43 9.36 -27.07
CA SER A 204 -17.42 8.40 -27.54
C SER A 204 -17.30 8.44 -29.07
N SER A 205 -16.13 8.11 -29.59
CA SER A 205 -15.89 7.99 -31.02
C SER A 205 -14.81 6.97 -31.33
N LEU A 206 -14.94 6.29 -32.48
CA LEU A 206 -13.86 5.53 -33.10
C LEU A 206 -13.32 6.34 -34.27
N TYR A 207 -12.08 6.76 -34.15
CA TYR A 207 -11.38 7.59 -35.12
C TYR A 207 -10.28 6.80 -35.83
N LYS A 208 -10.09 7.02 -37.12
CA LYS A 208 -8.92 6.53 -37.84
C LYS A 208 -8.12 7.71 -38.37
N LEU A 209 -6.79 7.67 -38.21
CA LEU A 209 -5.92 8.71 -38.76
C LEU A 209 -6.13 8.88 -40.26
N GLY A 210 -6.21 10.13 -40.69
CA GLY A 210 -6.55 10.51 -42.07
C GLY A 210 -8.04 10.75 -42.31
N ASP A 211 -8.92 10.34 -41.38
CA ASP A 211 -10.33 10.69 -41.46
C ASP A 211 -10.50 12.21 -41.25
N LYS A 212 -11.26 12.83 -42.15
CA LYS A 212 -11.59 14.26 -42.11
C LYS A 212 -12.82 14.59 -41.26
N THR A 213 -13.47 13.56 -40.72
CA THR A 213 -14.68 13.71 -39.90
C THR A 213 -14.55 12.87 -38.65
N LEU A 214 -14.81 13.49 -37.50
CA LEU A 214 -14.95 12.81 -36.22
C LEU A 214 -16.41 12.91 -35.82
N LYS A 215 -17.06 11.76 -35.65
CA LYS A 215 -18.44 11.71 -35.20
C LYS A 215 -18.47 11.18 -33.78
N PHE A 216 -18.65 12.08 -32.83
CA PHE A 216 -18.98 11.70 -31.46
C PHE A 216 -20.43 11.23 -31.39
N VAL A 217 -20.63 10.11 -30.71
CA VAL A 217 -21.94 9.62 -30.30
C VAL A 217 -22.08 9.87 -28.81
N GLU A 218 -23.06 10.69 -28.45
CA GLU A 218 -23.49 10.79 -27.05
C GLU A 218 -24.11 9.45 -26.65
N PHE A 219 -23.69 8.95 -25.50
CA PHE A 219 -24.17 7.65 -25.03
C PHE A 219 -24.65 7.71 -23.58
N GLU A 220 -24.10 8.61 -22.76
CA GLU A 220 -24.47 8.71 -21.36
C GLU A 220 -24.34 10.13 -20.84
N ARG A 221 -25.15 10.45 -19.84
CA ARG A 221 -25.06 11.70 -19.09
C ARG A 221 -24.74 11.41 -17.63
N ILE A 222 -23.56 11.85 -17.19
CA ILE A 222 -23.17 11.92 -15.79
C ILE A 222 -23.89 13.11 -15.16
N ASN A 223 -24.45 12.92 -13.97
CA ASN A 223 -24.96 14.03 -13.18
C ASN A 223 -23.81 14.79 -12.52
N LEU A 224 -23.24 15.75 -13.24
CA LEU A 224 -22.32 16.74 -12.70
C LEU A 224 -23.15 17.83 -11.99
N SER A 225 -23.00 17.92 -10.66
CA SER A 225 -23.66 18.94 -9.85
C SER A 225 -22.63 19.64 -8.97
N SER A 226 -23.02 20.69 -8.24
CA SER A 226 -22.13 21.30 -7.23
C SER A 226 -21.63 20.31 -6.17
N PHE A 227 -22.30 19.16 -6.02
CA PHE A 227 -21.88 18.08 -5.15
C PHE A 227 -21.19 16.94 -5.87
N ASN A 228 -21.43 16.70 -7.16
CA ASN A 228 -20.83 15.60 -7.92
C ASN A 228 -19.87 16.14 -8.97
N SER A 229 -18.59 15.79 -8.89
CA SER A 229 -17.61 16.14 -9.91
C SER A 229 -16.90 14.89 -10.43
N LEU A 230 -16.75 14.79 -11.75
CA LEU A 230 -15.79 13.88 -12.37
C LEU A 230 -14.40 14.49 -12.24
N SER A 231 -13.43 13.71 -11.75
CA SER A 231 -12.03 14.12 -11.69
C SER A 231 -11.32 13.72 -12.98
N GLU A 232 -11.32 12.41 -13.28
CA GLU A 232 -10.49 11.82 -14.32
C GLU A 232 -11.25 10.72 -15.10
N ILE A 233 -10.84 10.51 -16.35
CA ILE A 233 -11.31 9.43 -17.22
C ILE A 233 -10.09 8.58 -17.51
N TYR A 234 -10.19 7.27 -17.37
CA TYR A 234 -9.12 6.35 -17.72
C TYR A 234 -9.64 5.32 -18.71
N LEU A 235 -8.82 5.01 -19.72
CA LEU A 235 -9.15 4.03 -20.74
C LEU A 235 -8.26 2.79 -20.63
N GLY A 236 -8.87 1.64 -20.91
CA GLY A 236 -8.14 0.42 -21.19
C GLY A 236 -8.97 -0.53 -22.03
N GLU A 237 -8.45 -1.72 -22.26
CA GLU A 237 -9.05 -2.62 -23.23
C GLU A 237 -8.65 -4.07 -23.02
N ASN A 238 -9.49 -4.99 -23.49
CA ASN A 238 -9.15 -6.39 -23.72
C ASN A 238 -9.34 -6.76 -25.21
N GLU A 239 -9.41 -8.04 -25.54
CA GLU A 239 -9.58 -8.51 -26.92
C GLU A 239 -10.90 -8.05 -27.58
N GLU A 240 -11.98 -7.87 -26.79
CA GLU A 240 -13.32 -7.62 -27.32
C GLU A 240 -13.89 -6.24 -26.95
N GLN A 241 -13.38 -5.62 -25.89
CA GLN A 241 -14.02 -4.51 -25.20
C GLN A 241 -13.06 -3.36 -24.87
N PHE A 242 -13.60 -2.15 -24.83
CA PHE A 242 -12.98 -1.00 -24.15
C PHE A 242 -13.60 -0.81 -22.77
N TYR A 243 -12.76 -0.44 -21.81
CA TYR A 243 -13.14 -0.06 -20.45
C TYR A 243 -12.94 1.43 -20.28
N VAL A 244 -13.98 2.13 -19.85
CA VAL A 244 -13.95 3.54 -19.45
C VAL A 244 -14.19 3.62 -17.96
N LEU A 245 -13.18 4.07 -17.22
CA LEU A 245 -13.23 4.23 -15.77
C LEU A 245 -13.37 5.72 -15.44
N LEU A 246 -14.38 6.05 -14.64
CA LEU A 246 -14.75 7.42 -14.28
C LEU A 246 -14.48 7.64 -12.80
N GLU A 247 -13.51 8.48 -12.46
CA GLU A 247 -13.20 8.79 -11.06
C GLU A 247 -14.12 9.90 -10.54
N MET A 248 -14.99 9.55 -9.58
CA MET A 248 -16.06 10.42 -9.11
C MET A 248 -15.78 10.97 -7.70
N TYR A 249 -16.18 12.23 -7.47
CA TYR A 249 -16.12 12.89 -6.16
C TYR A 249 -17.50 13.44 -5.76
N TYR A 250 -17.85 13.25 -4.49
CA TYR A 250 -19.04 13.81 -3.82
C TYR A 250 -18.62 14.81 -2.75
N LYS A 251 -19.02 16.09 -2.85
CA LYS A 251 -18.63 17.17 -1.90
C LYS A 251 -17.11 17.25 -1.69
N SER A 252 -16.34 17.19 -2.78
CA SER A 252 -14.87 17.14 -2.78
C SER A 252 -14.26 15.95 -2.04
N LYS A 253 -15.04 14.90 -1.74
CA LYS A 253 -14.55 13.63 -1.22
C LYS A 253 -14.64 12.57 -2.31
N TYR A 254 -13.62 11.72 -2.39
CA TYR A 254 -13.63 10.59 -3.31
C TYR A 254 -14.90 9.75 -3.08
N ALA A 255 -15.69 9.56 -4.14
CA ALA A 255 -16.97 8.86 -4.10
C ALA A 255 -16.87 7.44 -4.65
N GLY A 256 -15.98 7.19 -5.61
CA GLY A 256 -15.93 5.89 -6.27
C GLY A 256 -15.38 5.93 -7.69
N ILE A 257 -15.43 4.77 -8.32
CA ILE A 257 -15.21 4.63 -9.77
C ILE A 257 -16.45 4.00 -10.38
N ASP A 258 -16.99 4.68 -11.38
CA ASP A 258 -17.98 4.09 -12.28
C ASP A 258 -17.27 3.55 -13.51
N MET A 259 -17.68 2.37 -13.97
CA MET A 259 -17.17 1.77 -15.21
C MET A 259 -18.25 1.67 -16.27
N ILE A 260 -17.85 1.96 -17.51
CA ILE A 260 -18.64 1.76 -18.73
C ILE A 260 -17.83 0.85 -19.67
N ILE A 261 -18.52 -0.10 -20.29
CA ILE A 261 -17.93 -1.08 -21.21
C ILE A 261 -18.44 -0.83 -22.62
N TYR A 262 -17.54 -0.80 -23.60
CA TYR A 262 -17.86 -0.66 -25.01
C TYR A 262 -17.39 -1.85 -25.80
N SER A 263 -18.07 -2.13 -26.90
CA SER A 263 -17.65 -3.09 -27.91
C SER A 263 -16.57 -2.47 -28.80
N LYS A 264 -15.46 -3.18 -29.00
CA LYS A 264 -14.41 -2.77 -29.96
C LYS A 264 -14.86 -2.80 -31.41
N ARG A 265 -15.90 -3.59 -31.71
CA ARG A 265 -16.38 -3.81 -33.08
C ARG A 265 -17.00 -2.53 -33.65
N ASP A 266 -17.90 -1.93 -32.88
CA ASP A 266 -18.77 -0.85 -33.32
C ASP A 266 -18.72 0.39 -32.42
N GLY A 267 -18.00 0.33 -31.30
CA GLY A 267 -17.91 1.44 -30.34
C GLY A 267 -19.22 1.66 -29.57
N ASN A 268 -20.14 0.69 -29.58
CA ASN A 268 -21.40 0.79 -28.85
C ASN A 268 -21.22 0.36 -27.38
N VAL A 269 -22.01 0.97 -26.50
CA VAL A 269 -22.03 0.63 -25.08
C VAL A 269 -22.63 -0.77 -24.89
N ILE A 270 -21.88 -1.64 -24.23
CA ILE A 270 -22.33 -2.97 -23.80
C ILE A 270 -23.02 -2.85 -22.44
N LYS A 271 -22.43 -2.09 -21.50
CA LYS A 271 -22.93 -1.92 -20.13
C LYS A 271 -22.45 -0.59 -19.55
N SER A 272 -23.32 0.08 -18.80
CA SER A 272 -23.06 1.41 -18.18
C SER A 272 -23.27 1.36 -16.67
N LYS A 273 -22.63 2.30 -15.94
CA LYS A 273 -22.76 2.51 -14.48
C LYS A 273 -22.48 1.28 -13.63
N ILE A 274 -21.36 0.62 -13.89
CA ILE A 274 -20.89 -0.45 -13.04
C ILE A 274 -20.09 0.18 -11.90
N ASP A 275 -20.67 0.22 -10.71
CA ASP A 275 -19.99 0.73 -9.52
C ASP A 275 -18.91 -0.25 -9.05
N LEU A 276 -17.63 0.16 -9.13
CA LEU A 276 -16.49 -0.62 -8.66
C LEU A 276 -16.08 -0.26 -7.22
N SER A 277 -16.87 0.56 -6.52
CA SER A 277 -16.53 1.13 -5.21
C SER A 277 -16.60 0.15 -4.03
N ASN A 278 -16.72 -1.15 -4.30
CA ASN A 278 -16.81 -2.15 -3.25
C ASN A 278 -15.49 -2.22 -2.45
N LYS A 279 -15.53 -1.56 -1.28
CA LYS A 279 -14.57 -1.57 -0.15
C LYS A 279 -13.21 -0.90 -0.37
N ASN A 280 -12.77 -0.67 -1.60
CA ASN A 280 -11.45 -0.12 -1.88
C ASN A 280 -11.53 1.24 -2.60
N LYS A 281 -10.86 2.26 -2.04
CA LYS A 281 -10.72 3.56 -2.70
C LYS A 281 -9.59 3.49 -3.73
N MET A 282 -9.94 3.05 -4.94
CA MET A 282 -9.02 2.99 -6.08
C MET A 282 -9.02 4.34 -6.82
N ARG A 283 -7.93 4.75 -7.47
CA ARG A 283 -7.86 5.95 -8.32
C ARG A 283 -6.56 5.97 -9.12
N ASP A 284 -6.35 7.01 -9.92
CA ASP A 284 -5.10 7.22 -10.67
C ASP A 284 -4.76 5.98 -11.52
N PHE A 285 -5.69 5.54 -12.39
CA PHE A 285 -5.52 4.31 -13.17
C PHE A 285 -4.52 4.50 -14.31
N THR A 286 -3.80 3.44 -14.66
CA THR A 286 -2.94 3.41 -15.84
C THR A 286 -2.97 2.02 -16.45
N LYS A 287 -3.27 1.96 -17.75
CA LYS A 287 -3.31 0.70 -18.51
C LYS A 287 -1.92 0.05 -18.52
N ILE A 288 -1.89 -1.27 -18.31
CA ILE A 288 -0.66 -2.08 -18.40
C ILE A 288 -0.55 -2.73 -19.78
N ASN A 289 -1.64 -3.34 -20.25
CA ASN A 289 -1.66 -4.12 -21.48
C ASN A 289 -3.07 -4.18 -22.10
N ASN A 290 -3.21 -4.94 -23.19
CA ASN A 290 -4.47 -5.10 -23.92
C ASN A 290 -5.30 -6.30 -23.41
N LYS A 291 -5.23 -6.61 -22.11
CA LYS A 291 -5.98 -7.72 -21.49
C LYS A 291 -6.99 -7.25 -20.45
N GLY A 292 -7.17 -5.95 -20.25
CA GLY A 292 -8.01 -5.40 -19.18
C GLY A 292 -7.26 -5.24 -17.85
N GLU A 293 -5.93 -5.13 -17.89
CA GLU A 293 -5.10 -4.92 -16.71
C GLU A 293 -4.73 -3.45 -16.52
N PHE A 294 -4.84 -3.00 -15.27
CA PHE A 294 -4.51 -1.64 -14.86
C PHE A 294 -3.63 -1.64 -13.61
N LEU A 295 -2.78 -0.63 -13.50
CA LEU A 295 -2.29 -0.16 -12.21
C LEU A 295 -3.25 0.88 -11.67
N CYS A 296 -3.42 0.91 -10.36
CA CYS A 296 -4.14 1.98 -9.67
C CYS A 296 -3.57 2.22 -8.28
N SER A 297 -3.86 3.39 -7.73
CA SER A 297 -3.61 3.70 -6.33
C SER A 297 -4.79 3.23 -5.50
N ILE A 298 -4.57 2.42 -4.46
CA ILE A 298 -5.61 1.78 -3.67
C ILE A 298 -5.36 1.93 -2.17
N GLN A 299 -6.43 2.15 -1.41
CA GLN A 299 -6.38 2.09 0.05
C GLN A 299 -6.53 0.63 0.53
N ARG A 300 -5.51 0.08 1.21
CA ARG A 300 -5.56 -1.24 1.86
C ARG A 300 -5.64 -1.10 3.38
N VAL A 301 -6.55 -1.84 4.01
CA VAL A 301 -6.58 -1.96 5.47
C VAL A 301 -5.81 -3.22 5.86
N VAL A 302 -4.74 -3.06 6.66
CA VAL A 302 -3.89 -4.16 7.17
C VAL A 302 -4.07 -4.26 8.68
N GLY A 303 -4.66 -5.34 9.18
CA GLY A 303 -5.09 -5.46 10.59
C GLY A 303 -6.20 -4.45 10.96
N LYS A 304 -6.46 -4.15 12.25
CA LYS A 304 -7.50 -3.15 12.61
C LYS A 304 -7.06 -1.69 12.57
N LYS A 305 -5.76 -1.37 12.52
CA LYS A 305 -5.27 0.03 12.69
C LYS A 305 -4.45 0.59 11.55
N ARG A 306 -3.91 -0.24 10.65
CA ARG A 306 -3.01 0.24 9.60
C ARG A 306 -3.80 0.40 8.30
N VAL A 307 -3.71 1.60 7.75
CA VAL A 307 -4.13 1.89 6.39
C VAL A 307 -2.86 2.12 5.59
N GLU A 308 -2.74 1.40 4.49
CA GLU A 308 -1.70 1.58 3.50
C GLU A 308 -2.32 2.15 2.23
N TYR A 309 -1.55 2.95 1.50
CA TYR A 309 -1.99 3.61 0.28
C TYR A 309 -1.11 3.14 -0.87
N ASP A 310 -1.42 1.94 -1.32
CA ASP A 310 -0.56 1.14 -2.17
C ASP A 310 -0.82 1.43 -3.65
N ILE A 311 0.11 1.04 -4.51
CA ILE A 311 -0.17 0.74 -5.91
C ILE A 311 -0.60 -0.73 -5.98
N ALA A 312 -1.66 -1.01 -6.74
CA ALA A 312 -2.12 -2.37 -7.02
C ALA A 312 -2.32 -2.58 -8.51
N ARG A 313 -2.16 -3.83 -8.93
CA ARG A 313 -2.61 -4.33 -10.23
C ARG A 313 -4.04 -4.81 -10.10
N VAL A 314 -4.90 -4.38 -11.00
CA VAL A 314 -6.30 -4.78 -11.07
C VAL A 314 -6.59 -5.39 -12.42
N TYR A 315 -7.24 -6.56 -12.42
CA TYR A 315 -7.69 -7.23 -13.63
C TYR A 315 -9.21 -7.10 -13.77
N LEU A 316 -9.64 -6.50 -14.88
CA LEU A 316 -11.05 -6.34 -15.21
C LEU A 316 -11.48 -7.38 -16.24
N LYS A 317 -12.57 -8.09 -15.92
CA LYS A 317 -13.19 -9.04 -16.84
C LYS A 317 -14.70 -8.85 -16.85
N GLY A 318 -15.22 -8.44 -18.01
CA GLY A 318 -16.61 -8.02 -18.12
C GLY A 318 -16.90 -6.89 -17.12
N SER A 319 -17.86 -7.09 -16.22
CA SER A 319 -18.31 -6.05 -15.28
C SER A 319 -17.77 -6.15 -13.86
N GLU A 320 -16.73 -6.93 -13.63
CA GLU A 320 -16.21 -7.17 -12.29
C GLU A 320 -14.68 -7.08 -12.25
N ILE A 321 -14.18 -6.81 -11.06
CA ILE A 321 -12.76 -6.95 -10.73
C ILE A 321 -12.51 -8.42 -10.39
N GLU A 322 -11.79 -9.13 -11.24
CA GLU A 322 -11.49 -10.55 -11.05
C GLU A 322 -10.35 -10.74 -10.04
N GLU A 323 -9.33 -9.88 -10.09
CA GLU A 323 -8.17 -9.97 -9.21
C GLU A 323 -7.62 -8.59 -8.83
N ILE A 324 -7.14 -8.47 -7.59
CA ILE A 324 -6.37 -7.33 -7.08
C ILE A 324 -5.08 -7.84 -6.46
N GLU A 325 -3.94 -7.46 -7.05
CA GLU A 325 -2.60 -7.75 -6.55
C GLU A 325 -1.96 -6.46 -6.00
N TYR A 326 -1.72 -6.39 -4.69
CA TYR A 326 -1.07 -5.21 -4.08
C TYR A 326 0.43 -5.22 -4.34
N ILE A 327 0.96 -4.21 -5.01
CA ILE A 327 2.37 -4.14 -5.43
C ILE A 327 3.24 -3.46 -4.38
N THR A 328 2.75 -2.39 -3.75
CA THR A 328 3.54 -1.61 -2.78
C THR A 328 3.02 -1.76 -1.36
N LYS A 329 3.81 -1.22 -0.42
CA LYS A 329 3.48 -1.13 1.00
C LYS A 329 3.79 0.28 1.49
N SER A 330 3.00 1.25 1.03
CA SER A 330 3.31 2.66 1.21
C SER A 330 2.58 3.21 2.44
N ALA A 331 3.34 3.87 3.33
CA ALA A 331 2.79 4.51 4.52
C ALA A 331 2.02 5.80 4.18
N THR A 332 2.41 6.45 3.08
CA THR A 332 1.76 7.64 2.56
C THR A 332 1.16 7.36 1.20
N GLN A 333 0.37 8.32 0.73
CA GLN A 333 -0.40 8.22 -0.48
C GLN A 333 0.48 8.03 -1.72
N SER A 334 0.42 6.86 -2.35
CA SER A 334 0.99 6.62 -3.68
C SER A 334 0.01 7.11 -4.74
N ARG A 335 0.50 7.81 -5.78
CA ARG A 335 -0.30 8.36 -6.88
C ARG A 335 0.39 8.22 -8.22
N TYR A 336 -0.42 8.29 -9.28
CA TYR A 336 0.01 8.35 -10.67
C TYR A 336 1.03 7.26 -11.06
N PRO A 337 0.70 5.97 -10.85
CA PRO A 337 1.57 4.88 -11.27
C PRO A 337 1.72 4.88 -12.79
N GLN A 338 2.96 4.86 -13.28
CA GLN A 338 3.28 4.65 -14.68
C GLN A 338 4.02 3.33 -14.83
N TYR A 339 3.69 2.60 -15.90
CA TYR A 339 4.24 1.28 -16.18
C TYR A 339 5.09 1.30 -17.44
N LEU A 340 6.27 0.69 -17.37
CA LEU A 340 7.09 0.38 -18.54
C LEU A 340 7.78 -0.95 -18.32
N GLU A 341 7.31 -1.98 -19.03
CA GLU A 341 7.88 -3.34 -19.05
C GLU A 341 8.00 -3.99 -17.66
N ASN A 342 9.17 -3.88 -17.03
CA ASN A 342 9.48 -4.47 -15.73
C ASN A 342 9.61 -3.41 -14.63
N THR A 343 9.25 -2.17 -14.92
CA THR A 343 9.44 -1.01 -14.05
C THR A 343 8.12 -0.27 -13.85
N ILE A 344 7.88 0.14 -12.61
CA ILE A 344 6.82 1.08 -12.25
C ILE A 344 7.45 2.29 -11.61
N ILE A 345 7.03 3.49 -12.02
CA ILE A 345 7.31 4.72 -11.28
C ILE A 345 6.02 5.34 -10.79
N PHE A 346 6.08 6.06 -9.69
CA PHE A 346 4.92 6.72 -9.09
C PHE A 346 5.35 7.82 -8.13
N MET A 347 4.39 8.64 -7.71
CA MET A 347 4.62 9.71 -6.75
C MET A 347 4.13 9.29 -5.38
N GLU A 348 5.05 9.23 -4.41
CA GLU A 348 4.73 8.94 -3.01
C GLU A 348 4.64 10.26 -2.23
N GLU A 349 3.43 10.67 -1.85
CA GLU A 349 3.19 11.95 -1.18
C GLU A 349 3.98 12.05 0.13
N LYS A 350 4.63 13.20 0.33
CA LYS A 350 5.25 13.59 1.59
C LYS A 350 4.40 14.61 2.33
N ASP A 351 3.87 15.58 1.58
CA ASP A 351 2.93 16.59 2.02
C ASP A 351 2.01 17.01 0.86
N SER A 352 1.15 18.02 1.09
CA SER A 352 0.15 18.45 0.10
C SER A 352 0.72 19.05 -1.20
N LYS A 353 2.03 19.35 -1.25
CA LYS A 353 2.71 19.93 -2.43
C LYS A 353 3.92 19.11 -2.91
N LYS A 354 4.49 18.25 -2.06
CA LYS A 354 5.72 17.52 -2.33
C LYS A 354 5.48 16.01 -2.30
N ALA A 355 6.10 15.32 -3.24
CA ALA A 355 6.13 13.87 -3.29
C ALA A 355 7.52 13.36 -3.66
N ASN A 356 7.84 12.14 -3.26
CA ASN A 356 9.02 11.45 -3.74
C ASN A 356 8.66 10.77 -5.06
N LEU A 357 9.51 10.93 -6.07
CA LEU A 357 9.47 10.03 -7.22
C LEU A 357 10.07 8.70 -6.78
N ALA A 358 9.26 7.65 -6.86
CA ALA A 358 9.62 6.30 -6.45
C ALA A 358 9.61 5.34 -7.64
N LEU A 359 10.42 4.29 -7.56
CA LEU A 359 10.58 3.25 -8.56
C LEU A 359 10.42 1.86 -7.94
N LEU A 360 9.76 0.95 -8.66
CA LEU A 360 9.70 -0.48 -8.39
C LEU A 360 10.18 -1.22 -9.64
N SER A 361 10.84 -2.36 -9.45
CA SER A 361 11.27 -3.21 -10.57
C SER A 361 11.02 -4.68 -10.27
N THR A 362 10.74 -5.47 -11.30
CA THR A 362 10.69 -6.93 -11.18
C THR A 362 12.07 -7.59 -11.34
N MET A 363 13.12 -6.83 -11.69
CA MET A 363 14.48 -7.33 -11.85
C MET A 363 15.10 -7.83 -10.54
N ASP A 364 15.74 -9.00 -10.58
CA ASP A 364 16.32 -9.64 -9.40
C ASP A 364 17.44 -8.82 -8.76
N GLU A 365 18.28 -8.15 -9.54
CA GLU A 365 19.37 -7.32 -9.02
C GLU A 365 18.84 -6.15 -8.17
N VAL A 366 17.77 -5.49 -8.63
CA VAL A 366 17.11 -4.41 -7.91
C VAL A 366 16.42 -4.94 -6.65
N LYS A 367 15.73 -6.07 -6.77
CA LYS A 367 15.12 -6.74 -5.60
C LYS A 367 16.18 -7.08 -4.54
N LEU A 368 17.35 -7.59 -4.93
CA LEU A 368 18.44 -7.90 -3.99
C LEU A 368 19.01 -6.63 -3.32
N MET A 369 19.09 -5.51 -4.05
CA MET A 369 19.59 -4.25 -3.52
C MET A 369 18.63 -3.62 -2.49
N VAL A 370 17.32 -3.64 -2.76
CA VAL A 370 16.31 -2.89 -2.00
C VAL A 370 15.57 -3.75 -0.97
N ASN A 371 15.23 -5.01 -1.27
CA ASN A 371 14.41 -5.87 -0.40
C ASN A 371 15.16 -6.43 0.83
N ASN A 372 16.44 -6.10 1.01
CA ASN A 372 17.23 -6.59 2.14
C ASN A 372 17.44 -5.55 3.25
N LYS A 373 17.06 -4.30 3.01
CA LYS A 373 17.29 -3.18 3.94
C LYS A 373 15.96 -2.60 4.43
N LEU A 374 15.91 -2.32 5.73
CA LEU A 374 14.85 -1.50 6.29
C LEU A 374 15.19 -0.03 6.07
N ASN A 375 14.23 0.73 5.57
CA ASN A 375 14.32 2.19 5.56
C ASN A 375 14.11 2.74 6.99
N ASN A 376 14.39 4.03 7.22
CA ASN A 376 14.31 4.61 8.57
C ASN A 376 12.88 4.60 9.12
N HIS A 377 11.87 4.77 8.27
CA HIS A 377 10.47 4.71 8.68
C HIS A 377 10.08 3.31 9.15
N GLU A 378 10.46 2.28 8.39
CA GLU A 378 10.25 0.88 8.71
C GLU A 378 10.99 0.48 10.00
N LYS A 379 12.22 0.98 10.23
CA LYS A 379 12.94 0.76 11.51
C LYS A 379 12.18 1.36 12.69
N SER A 380 11.74 2.61 12.57
CA SER A 380 10.95 3.27 13.61
C SER A 380 9.62 2.57 13.84
N TYR A 381 8.99 2.07 12.78
CA TYR A 381 7.76 1.28 12.86
C TYR A 381 7.99 -0.05 13.59
N VAL A 382 8.98 -0.85 13.18
CA VAL A 382 9.32 -2.11 13.85
C VAL A 382 9.60 -1.88 15.32
N PHE A 383 10.35 -0.82 15.65
CA PHE A 383 10.62 -0.45 17.04
C PHE A 383 9.34 -0.07 17.81
N SER A 384 8.50 0.79 17.23
CA SER A 384 7.23 1.20 17.83
C SER A 384 6.29 0.01 18.05
N GLU A 385 6.22 -0.92 17.10
CA GLU A 385 5.39 -2.11 17.21
C GLU A 385 5.90 -3.05 18.29
N ILE A 386 7.21 -3.22 18.45
CA ILE A 386 7.79 -4.00 19.54
C ILE A 386 7.50 -3.35 20.90
N PHE A 387 7.58 -2.02 20.97
CA PHE A 387 7.25 -1.30 22.19
C PHE A 387 5.76 -1.44 22.53
N ASN A 388 4.87 -1.23 21.56
CA ASN A 388 3.43 -1.45 21.68
C ASN A 388 3.13 -2.87 22.10
N PHE A 389 3.81 -3.85 21.50
CA PHE A 389 3.76 -5.26 21.87
C PHE A 389 4.04 -5.47 23.36
N ILE A 390 5.16 -4.96 23.88
CA ILE A 390 5.55 -5.14 25.29
C ILE A 390 4.51 -4.48 26.20
N VAL A 391 4.12 -3.24 25.90
CA VAL A 391 3.13 -2.48 26.70
C VAL A 391 1.77 -3.18 26.70
N TYR A 392 1.25 -3.56 25.53
CA TYR A 392 -0.03 -4.25 25.45
C TYR A 392 0.02 -5.61 26.12
N SER A 393 1.11 -6.37 26.00
CA SER A 393 1.24 -7.66 26.69
C SER A 393 1.16 -7.51 28.21
N ILE A 394 1.77 -6.46 28.77
CA ILE A 394 1.66 -6.14 30.20
C ILE A 394 0.22 -5.75 30.56
N ILE A 395 -0.40 -4.85 29.79
CA ILE A 395 -1.77 -4.38 30.05
C ILE A 395 -2.77 -5.55 29.98
N PHE A 396 -2.71 -6.36 28.91
CA PHE A 396 -3.61 -7.50 28.71
C PHE A 396 -3.35 -8.63 29.70
N SER A 397 -2.16 -8.72 30.30
CA SER A 397 -1.92 -9.61 31.45
C SER A 397 -2.83 -9.30 32.62
N PHE A 398 -3.14 -8.01 32.87
CA PHE A 398 -4.07 -7.61 33.92
C PHE A 398 -5.54 -7.80 33.53
N PHE A 399 -5.90 -7.71 32.26
CA PHE A 399 -7.30 -7.88 31.84
C PHE A 399 -7.68 -9.34 31.60
N LEU A 400 -6.91 -10.03 30.75
CA LEU A 400 -7.18 -11.42 30.38
C LEU A 400 -6.58 -12.40 31.39
N GLY A 401 -5.40 -12.08 31.94
CA GLY A 401 -4.74 -12.95 32.91
C GLY A 401 -5.32 -12.91 34.32
N TRP A 402 -6.23 -11.97 34.60
CA TRP A 402 -6.87 -11.85 35.90
C TRP A 402 -7.60 -13.12 36.33
N VAL A 403 -8.25 -13.82 35.40
CA VAL A 403 -9.07 -15.00 35.70
C VAL A 403 -8.25 -16.09 36.39
N TRP A 404 -7.09 -16.42 35.84
CA TRP A 404 -6.20 -17.41 36.46
C TRP A 404 -5.34 -16.84 37.59
N MET A 405 -5.08 -15.53 37.62
CA MET A 405 -4.49 -14.88 38.80
C MET A 405 -5.37 -15.02 40.03
N VAL A 406 -6.65 -14.70 39.92
CA VAL A 406 -7.60 -14.82 41.03
C VAL A 406 -7.76 -16.26 41.48
N PHE A 407 -7.88 -17.20 40.54
CA PHE A 407 -7.91 -18.63 40.89
C PHE A 407 -6.64 -19.07 41.63
N GLY A 408 -5.47 -18.61 41.19
CA GLY A 408 -4.20 -18.84 41.87
C GLY A 408 -4.13 -18.27 43.27
N MET A 409 -4.67 -17.06 43.47
CA MET A 409 -4.80 -16.47 44.80
C MET A 409 -5.62 -17.39 45.71
N PHE A 410 -6.79 -17.88 45.27
CA PHE A 410 -7.62 -18.77 46.09
C PHE A 410 -6.91 -20.09 46.45
N VAL A 411 -6.26 -20.74 45.48
CA VAL A 411 -5.53 -21.99 45.72
C VAL A 411 -4.43 -21.79 46.77
N PHE A 412 -3.61 -20.74 46.63
CA PHE A 412 -2.48 -20.51 47.53
C PHE A 412 -2.86 -19.87 48.87
N ILE A 413 -3.98 -19.15 48.96
CA ILE A 413 -4.57 -18.76 50.25
C ILE A 413 -5.05 -20.01 50.99
N GLY A 414 -5.76 -20.92 50.32
CA GLY A 414 -6.18 -22.20 50.91
C GLY A 414 -4.99 -23.04 51.39
N ILE A 415 -3.93 -23.12 50.59
CA ILE A 415 -2.68 -23.77 51.00
C ILE A 415 -2.08 -23.07 52.22
N THR A 416 -2.07 -21.73 52.26
CA THR A 416 -1.53 -20.96 53.41
C THR A 416 -2.26 -21.33 54.70
N ILE A 417 -3.61 -21.34 54.70
CA ILE A 417 -4.42 -21.72 55.87
C ILE A 417 -4.13 -23.15 56.32
N TYR A 418 -3.93 -24.08 55.38
CA TYR A 418 -3.65 -25.48 55.69
C TYR A 418 -2.20 -25.70 56.16
N ASN A 419 -1.26 -24.91 55.66
CA ASN A 419 0.17 -25.01 55.92
C ASN A 419 0.53 -24.72 57.39
N ASP A 420 -0.22 -23.83 58.05
CA ASP A 420 -0.04 -23.50 59.47
C ASP A 420 -0.31 -24.69 60.40
N ARG A 421 -1.08 -25.69 59.93
CA ARG A 421 -1.41 -26.90 60.69
C ARG A 421 -0.41 -28.05 60.47
N ILE A 422 0.62 -27.86 59.63
CA ILE A 422 1.58 -28.90 59.27
C ILE A 422 2.95 -28.54 59.83
N HIS A 423 3.55 -29.42 60.63
CA HIS A 423 4.91 -29.20 61.15
C HIS A 423 6.02 -29.74 60.20
N ASP A 424 5.70 -30.69 59.32
CA ASP A 424 6.70 -31.28 58.41
C ASP A 424 6.96 -30.41 57.18
N LYS A 425 8.17 -29.82 57.12
CA LYS A 425 8.66 -29.00 56.00
C LYS A 425 8.62 -29.73 54.64
N LYS A 426 8.84 -31.05 54.60
CA LYS A 426 8.76 -31.84 53.35
C LYS A 426 7.31 -31.95 52.87
N LYS A 427 6.37 -32.15 53.80
CA LYS A 427 4.94 -32.18 53.49
C LYS A 427 4.43 -30.81 53.02
N LYS A 428 4.85 -29.72 53.69
CA LYS A 428 4.61 -28.33 53.25
C LYS A 428 5.06 -28.11 51.80
N ALA A 429 6.30 -28.49 51.47
CA ALA A 429 6.86 -28.32 50.12
C ALA A 429 6.14 -29.17 49.06
N ARG A 430 5.71 -30.41 49.37
CA ARG A 430 4.93 -31.25 48.44
C ARG A 430 3.56 -30.66 48.13
N ILE A 431 2.87 -30.12 49.14
CA ILE A 431 1.57 -29.47 48.95
C ILE A 431 1.72 -28.21 48.08
N PHE A 432 2.75 -27.41 48.31
CA PHE A 432 3.07 -26.26 47.45
C PHE A 432 3.29 -26.68 45.99
N PHE A 433 4.09 -27.73 45.77
CA PHE A 433 4.33 -28.27 44.42
C PHE A 433 3.03 -28.72 43.75
N LEU A 434 2.16 -29.44 44.47
CA LEU A 434 0.85 -29.84 43.96
C LEU A 434 -0.01 -28.61 43.58
N GLY A 435 0.01 -27.56 44.40
CA GLY A 435 -0.62 -26.28 44.08
C GLY A 435 -0.11 -25.67 42.78
N CYS A 436 1.21 -25.67 42.56
CA CYS A 436 1.82 -25.22 41.30
C CYS A 436 1.35 -26.06 40.10
N CYS A 437 1.25 -27.38 40.23
CA CYS A 437 0.76 -28.26 39.17
C CYS A 437 -0.71 -27.96 38.82
N ILE A 438 -1.58 -27.84 39.82
CA ILE A 438 -3.00 -27.49 39.63
C ILE A 438 -3.11 -26.15 38.90
N MET A 439 -2.33 -25.15 39.33
CA MET A 439 -2.34 -23.83 38.70
C MET A 439 -1.83 -23.84 37.26
N THR A 440 -0.79 -24.63 36.99
CA THR A 440 -0.27 -24.79 35.63
C THR A 440 -1.33 -25.40 34.72
N LEU A 441 -2.03 -26.45 35.17
CA LEU A 441 -3.11 -27.07 34.40
C LEU A 441 -4.28 -26.11 34.16
N PHE A 442 -4.73 -25.42 35.22
CA PHE A 442 -5.83 -24.47 35.12
C PHE A 442 -5.50 -23.30 34.18
N LYS A 443 -4.31 -22.71 34.30
CA LYS A 443 -3.88 -21.63 33.40
C LYS A 443 -3.89 -22.10 31.95
N ASN A 444 -3.30 -23.26 31.67
CA ASN A 444 -3.22 -23.75 30.29
C ASN A 444 -4.61 -24.09 29.71
N TYR A 445 -5.54 -24.56 30.54
CA TYR A 445 -6.95 -24.72 30.14
C TYR A 445 -7.59 -23.38 29.74
N GLU A 446 -7.41 -22.32 30.55
CA GLU A 446 -7.93 -20.98 30.25
C GLU A 446 -7.28 -20.37 29.00
N VAL A 447 -5.96 -20.50 28.85
CA VAL A 447 -5.22 -20.06 27.67
C VAL A 447 -5.75 -20.75 26.41
N TYR A 448 -5.96 -22.07 26.47
CA TYR A 448 -6.55 -22.81 25.36
C TYR A 448 -7.94 -22.31 24.99
N GLY A 449 -8.83 -22.17 25.99
CA GLY A 449 -10.18 -21.66 25.78
C GLY A 449 -10.21 -20.24 25.20
N LEU A 450 -9.26 -19.38 25.60
CA LEU A 450 -9.23 -18.00 25.15
C LEU A 450 -8.64 -17.83 23.75
N PHE A 451 -7.46 -18.40 23.51
CA PHE A 451 -6.72 -18.18 22.26
C PHE A 451 -7.14 -19.13 21.13
N TYR A 452 -7.40 -20.40 21.46
CA TYR A 452 -7.59 -21.46 20.47
C TYR A 452 -9.04 -21.89 20.28
N VAL A 453 -9.93 -21.55 21.23
CA VAL A 453 -11.38 -21.75 21.04
C VAL A 453 -12.07 -20.45 20.65
N LYS A 454 -11.87 -19.36 21.41
CA LYS A 454 -12.59 -18.09 21.17
C LYS A 454 -11.94 -17.18 20.14
N ALA A 455 -10.61 -17.15 20.08
CA ALA A 455 -9.86 -16.22 19.21
C ALA A 455 -9.14 -16.91 18.04
N ASN A 456 -9.49 -18.17 17.72
CA ASN A 456 -8.78 -18.97 16.72
C ASN A 456 -8.75 -18.29 15.34
N GLU A 457 -9.88 -17.77 14.89
CA GLU A 457 -10.02 -17.07 13.61
C GLU A 457 -9.22 -15.76 13.55
N LEU A 458 -8.80 -15.24 14.71
CA LEU A 458 -7.97 -14.05 14.82
C LEU A 458 -6.48 -14.41 14.92
N MET A 459 -6.10 -15.66 15.15
CA MET A 459 -4.71 -16.06 15.32
C MET A 459 -4.00 -16.19 13.98
N THR A 460 -2.81 -15.59 13.85
CA THR A 460 -2.02 -15.62 12.60
C THR A 460 -0.67 -16.28 12.75
N GLY A 461 -0.06 -16.66 11.62
CA GLY A 461 1.31 -17.15 11.58
C GLY A 461 1.54 -18.43 12.37
N ALA A 462 2.76 -18.61 12.88
CA ALA A 462 3.18 -19.86 13.56
C ALA A 462 2.36 -20.19 14.81
N MET A 463 1.79 -19.20 15.50
CA MET A 463 1.03 -19.43 16.73
C MET A 463 -0.41 -19.87 16.51
N ASN A 464 -0.90 -19.85 15.27
CA ASN A 464 -2.16 -20.52 14.91
C ASN A 464 -2.06 -22.05 15.11
N ASN A 465 -0.85 -22.60 15.20
CA ASN A 465 -0.67 -23.99 15.60
C ASN A 465 -0.87 -24.14 17.12
N GLU A 466 -2.00 -24.75 17.51
CA GLU A 466 -2.39 -24.97 18.91
C GLU A 466 -1.31 -25.72 19.72
N ILE A 467 -0.71 -26.76 19.12
CA ILE A 467 0.29 -27.60 19.78
C ILE A 467 1.55 -26.77 20.09
N LEU A 468 1.98 -25.93 19.14
CA LEU A 468 3.15 -25.09 19.30
C LEU A 468 2.95 -24.07 20.44
N GLY A 469 1.86 -23.30 20.41
CA GLY A 469 1.67 -22.25 21.40
C GLY A 469 1.31 -22.78 22.78
N MET A 470 0.55 -23.88 22.88
CA MET A 470 0.31 -24.55 24.16
C MET A 470 1.59 -25.17 24.73
N GLY A 471 2.43 -25.79 23.89
CA GLY A 471 3.73 -26.32 24.33
C GLY A 471 4.62 -25.25 24.96
N ILE A 472 4.61 -24.04 24.39
CA ILE A 472 5.37 -22.91 24.91
C ILE A 472 4.75 -22.35 26.20
N SER A 473 3.43 -22.22 26.27
CA SER A 473 2.71 -21.81 27.50
C SER A 473 3.00 -22.76 28.67
N VAL A 474 3.03 -24.07 28.41
CA VAL A 474 3.38 -25.10 29.40
C VAL A 474 4.84 -24.96 29.84
N LEU A 475 5.77 -24.77 28.90
CA LEU A 475 7.18 -24.59 29.21
C LEU A 475 7.43 -23.36 30.10
N ILE A 476 6.78 -22.24 29.81
CA ILE A 476 6.84 -21.02 30.64
C ILE A 476 6.35 -21.35 32.07
N SER A 477 5.23 -22.06 32.20
CA SER A 477 4.70 -22.45 33.52
C SER A 477 5.56 -23.41 34.30
N ILE A 478 6.23 -24.34 33.62
CA ILE A 478 7.16 -25.24 34.29
C ILE A 478 8.34 -24.44 34.88
N VAL A 479 8.94 -23.54 34.10
CA VAL A 479 10.08 -22.73 34.55
C VAL A 479 9.71 -21.86 35.75
N THR A 480 8.59 -21.15 35.68
CA THR A 480 8.12 -20.26 36.76
C THR A 480 7.65 -21.03 37.99
N SER A 481 6.99 -22.17 37.81
CA SER A 481 6.58 -23.05 38.92
C SER A 481 7.78 -23.68 39.64
N ILE A 482 8.82 -24.10 38.92
CA ILE A 482 10.07 -24.60 39.52
C ILE A 482 10.72 -23.48 40.34
N ALA A 483 10.73 -22.25 39.83
CA ALA A 483 11.28 -21.10 40.52
C ALA A 483 10.54 -20.79 41.83
N ALA A 484 9.20 -20.81 41.78
CA ALA A 484 8.33 -20.68 42.95
C ALA A 484 8.59 -21.78 43.97
N TYR A 485 8.67 -23.03 43.51
CA TYR A 485 8.91 -24.20 44.36
C TYR A 485 10.28 -24.14 45.05
N ILE A 486 11.36 -23.85 44.32
CA ILE A 486 12.69 -23.68 44.92
C ILE A 486 12.65 -22.55 45.95
N GLY A 487 12.00 -21.43 45.60
CA GLY A 487 11.88 -20.28 46.48
C GLY A 487 11.14 -20.54 47.78
N TYR A 488 10.12 -21.40 47.74
CA TYR A 488 9.35 -21.81 48.91
C TYR A 488 10.03 -22.95 49.69
N LYS A 489 10.57 -23.97 49.02
CA LYS A 489 11.30 -25.09 49.66
C LYS A 489 12.48 -24.62 50.51
N ASP A 490 13.15 -23.56 50.06
CA ASP A 490 14.27 -22.95 50.78
C ASP A 490 13.83 -22.26 52.10
N ASP A 491 12.54 -21.93 52.22
CA ASP A 491 11.96 -21.06 53.25
C ASP A 491 10.48 -21.42 53.50
N CYS A 492 10.22 -22.66 53.97
CA CYS A 492 8.85 -23.18 54.12
C CYS A 492 8.01 -22.50 55.23
N GLU A 493 8.61 -21.60 56.01
CA GLU A 493 7.88 -20.79 57.02
C GLU A 493 7.36 -19.47 56.44
N SER A 494 7.81 -19.11 55.24
CA SER A 494 7.24 -17.98 54.52
C SER A 494 5.82 -18.25 54.05
N ILE A 495 5.06 -17.18 53.82
CA ILE A 495 3.70 -17.26 53.29
C ILE A 495 3.75 -17.86 51.85
N PRO A 496 3.14 -19.04 51.62
CA PRO A 496 3.12 -19.71 50.30
C PRO A 496 2.67 -18.78 49.18
N PHE A 497 1.61 -18.01 49.43
CA PHE A 497 1.07 -17.05 48.47
C PHE A 497 2.12 -16.05 47.97
N LEU A 498 2.93 -15.47 48.87
CA LEU A 498 3.96 -14.49 48.48
C LEU A 498 5.04 -15.12 47.61
N LYS A 499 5.46 -16.35 47.91
CA LYS A 499 6.46 -17.06 47.09
C LYS A 499 5.90 -17.46 45.73
N PHE A 500 4.60 -17.76 45.64
CA PHE A 500 3.94 -18.08 44.38
C PHE A 500 3.77 -16.84 43.49
N ILE A 501 3.19 -15.76 44.02
CA ILE A 501 2.80 -14.61 43.19
C ILE A 501 3.97 -13.90 42.52
N ILE A 502 5.14 -13.85 43.18
CA ILE A 502 6.38 -13.27 42.62
C ILE A 502 6.79 -13.95 41.30
N TRP A 503 6.49 -15.24 41.15
CA TRP A 503 6.84 -16.01 39.95
C TRP A 503 5.65 -16.21 39.01
N PHE A 504 4.44 -16.15 39.54
CA PHE A 504 3.23 -16.22 38.75
C PHE A 504 3.00 -14.97 37.90
N ILE A 505 3.31 -13.77 38.41
CA ILE A 505 3.22 -12.55 37.61
C ILE A 505 4.09 -12.64 36.33
N PRO A 506 5.38 -13.00 36.42
CA PRO A 506 6.19 -13.29 35.24
C PRO A 506 5.61 -14.36 34.32
N ASP A 507 5.01 -15.43 34.84
CA ASP A 507 4.36 -16.46 34.02
C ASP A 507 3.24 -15.88 33.15
N VAL A 508 2.34 -15.09 33.75
CA VAL A 508 1.23 -14.45 33.03
C VAL A 508 1.77 -13.50 31.96
N VAL A 509 2.72 -12.64 32.34
CA VAL A 509 3.31 -11.64 31.42
C VAL A 509 4.02 -12.33 30.25
N LEU A 510 4.85 -13.33 30.51
CA LEU A 510 5.57 -14.05 29.46
C LEU A 510 4.62 -14.83 28.54
N THR A 511 3.57 -15.44 29.10
CA THR A 511 2.55 -16.14 28.31
C THR A 511 1.82 -15.17 27.38
N MET A 512 1.40 -14.01 27.90
CA MET A 512 0.77 -12.97 27.10
C MET A 512 1.71 -12.39 26.05
N MET A 513 2.96 -12.12 26.42
CA MET A 513 3.98 -11.67 25.47
C MET A 513 4.21 -12.65 24.32
N PHE A 514 3.90 -13.93 24.51
CA PHE A 514 4.06 -14.91 23.47
C PHE A 514 2.83 -15.04 22.57
N LEU A 515 1.63 -15.06 23.15
CA LEU A 515 0.38 -15.37 22.43
C LEU A 515 -0.38 -14.13 21.96
N TYR A 516 -0.43 -13.08 22.76
CA TYR A 516 -1.19 -11.86 22.45
C TYR A 516 -0.86 -11.22 21.09
N PRO A 517 0.42 -11.14 20.66
CA PRO A 517 0.78 -10.46 19.41
C PRO A 517 0.29 -11.16 18.14
N TYR A 518 -0.26 -12.37 18.29
CA TYR A 518 -0.77 -13.16 17.19
C TYR A 518 -2.28 -13.06 17.01
N ILE A 519 -2.98 -12.50 18.01
CA ILE A 519 -4.37 -12.11 17.83
C ILE A 519 -4.38 -10.89 16.90
N ILE A 520 -5.05 -11.03 15.75
CA ILE A 520 -5.51 -9.91 14.94
C ILE A 520 -6.52 -9.15 15.80
N ILE A 521 -5.99 -8.18 16.57
CA ILE A 521 -6.77 -7.02 16.94
C ILE A 521 -6.80 -6.20 15.69
#